data_AF-A0A2V9INT2-F1
#
_entry.id   AF-A0A2V9INT2-F1
#
_cell.length_a   1.000
_cell.length_b   1.000
_cell.length_c   1.000
_cell.angle_alpha   90.00
_cell.angle_beta   90.00
_cell.angle_gamma   90.00
#
_symmetry.space_group_name_H-M   'P 1'
#
loop_
_entity.id
_entity.type
_entity.pdbx_description
1 polymer ?
#
loop_
_entity_poly.entity_id
_entity_poly.type
_entity_poly.pdbx_seq_one_letter_code
_entity_poly.pdbx_strand_id
1 'polypeptide(L)'
;AAHLGDAAPCQWFFEISPYISKQTASYTSLVARANVVACPSAKLEKVFPSSTPASEAYGGYGQNYVYLGYLEEADRVKIAHVTKATETCMNGDGLDPAPGLNWWNYGYLYPPSRPPWGTTKVLPYVRHGKGGNYSWVDGHVSMTIWNVMSNGANGKIDWFYMTTPDQRPLY
;
A
#
# COMPACT_ATOMS: atom_id res chain seq x y z
N ALA A 1 -10.57 6.50 -22.80
CA ALA A 1 -11.07 6.93 -21.48
C ALA A 1 -10.79 5.79 -20.49
N ALA A 2 -10.53 6.08 -19.22
CA ALA A 2 -10.34 5.06 -18.17
C ALA A 2 -11.51 4.05 -18.20
N HIS A 3 -11.20 2.74 -18.14
CA HIS A 3 -12.13 1.63 -18.36
C HIS A 3 -12.62 1.02 -17.04
N LEU A 4 -13.74 0.29 -17.09
CA LEU A 4 -14.53 -0.19 -15.96
C LEU A 4 -13.83 -1.10 -14.92
N GLY A 5 -12.57 -1.50 -15.13
CA GLY A 5 -11.74 -2.25 -14.18
C GLY A 5 -10.71 -1.40 -13.42
N ASP A 6 -10.73 -0.07 -13.59
CA ASP A 6 -9.69 0.82 -13.05
C ASP A 6 -9.85 1.02 -11.53
N ALA A 7 -9.25 0.10 -10.79
CA ALA A 7 -9.14 0.05 -9.34
C ALA A 7 -7.71 0.39 -8.87
N ALA A 8 -7.15 1.49 -9.33
CA ALA A 8 -5.84 1.88 -8.84
C ALA A 8 -5.90 2.24 -7.33
N PRO A 9 -4.80 2.05 -6.55
CA PRO A 9 -4.72 1.47 -5.18
C PRO A 9 -5.60 1.92 -3.99
N CYS A 10 -6.64 2.72 -4.21
CA CYS A 10 -7.48 3.31 -3.19
C CYS A 10 -8.83 2.58 -2.99
N GLN A 11 -9.01 1.34 -3.49
CA GLN A 11 -10.23 0.54 -3.25
C GLN A 11 -10.45 0.30 -1.78
N TRP A 12 -9.40 0.15 -0.97
CA TRP A 12 -9.57 0.05 0.49
C TRP A 12 -10.30 1.29 1.02
N PHE A 13 -9.95 2.48 0.51
CA PHE A 13 -10.62 3.73 0.85
C PHE A 13 -12.06 3.73 0.33
N PHE A 14 -12.30 3.24 -0.90
CA PHE A 14 -13.67 3.04 -1.41
C PHE A 14 -14.50 2.09 -0.53
N GLU A 15 -13.93 0.98 -0.07
CA GLU A 15 -14.63 -0.03 0.75
C GLU A 15 -14.95 0.47 2.14
N ILE A 16 -14.04 1.24 2.75
CA ILE A 16 -14.31 1.82 4.06
C ILE A 16 -15.12 3.12 3.96
N SER A 17 -15.17 3.76 2.79
CA SER A 17 -15.82 5.06 2.62
C SER A 17 -17.27 5.13 3.09
N PRO A 18 -18.12 4.07 2.99
CA PRO A 18 -19.46 4.10 3.55
C PRO A 18 -19.49 4.17 5.08
N TYR A 19 -18.41 3.75 5.74
CA TYR A 19 -18.27 3.71 7.19
C TYR A 19 -17.58 4.97 7.75
N ILE A 20 -16.81 5.69 6.94
CA ILE A 20 -16.03 6.88 7.37
C ILE A 20 -16.46 8.19 6.70
N SER A 21 -17.27 8.14 5.64
CA SER A 21 -17.76 9.33 4.91
C SER A 21 -19.23 9.16 4.53
N LYS A 22 -19.94 10.27 4.30
CA LYS A 22 -21.35 10.22 3.88
C LYS A 22 -21.46 9.56 2.50
N GLN A 23 -21.85 8.29 2.51
CA GLN A 23 -22.29 7.42 1.41
C GLN A 23 -22.27 8.06 0.01
N THR A 24 -21.22 7.80 -0.77
CA THR A 24 -21.22 8.03 -2.22
C THR A 24 -21.00 6.72 -2.96
N ALA A 25 -21.97 6.34 -3.79
CA ALA A 25 -22.07 5.03 -4.45
C ALA A 25 -21.11 4.80 -5.64
N SER A 26 -20.05 5.62 -5.81
CA SER A 26 -19.11 5.49 -6.93
C SER A 26 -17.73 6.05 -6.58
N TYR A 27 -16.66 5.40 -7.07
CA TYR A 27 -15.28 5.88 -6.94
C TYR A 27 -15.07 7.28 -7.55
N THR A 28 -15.89 7.66 -8.53
CA THR A 28 -15.83 8.95 -9.23
C THR A 28 -16.30 10.13 -8.38
N SER A 29 -17.05 9.87 -7.30
CA SER A 29 -17.59 10.90 -6.39
C SER A 29 -16.92 10.91 -5.01
N LEU A 30 -15.89 10.09 -4.81
CA LEU A 30 -15.06 10.13 -3.59
C LEU A 30 -14.12 11.33 -3.61
N VAL A 31 -14.34 12.29 -2.72
CA VAL A 31 -13.42 13.40 -2.47
C VAL A 31 -12.45 13.00 -1.37
N ALA A 32 -11.29 12.47 -1.76
CA ALA A 32 -10.21 12.13 -0.83
C ALA A 32 -9.57 13.37 -0.17
N ARG A 33 -9.56 14.52 -0.85
CA ARG A 33 -8.98 15.79 -0.34
C ARG A 33 -9.40 16.20 1.06
N ALA A 34 -10.65 15.90 1.42
CA ALA A 34 -11.25 16.28 2.69
C ALA A 34 -11.11 15.20 3.78
N ASN A 35 -10.49 14.06 3.44
CA ASN A 35 -10.42 12.87 4.27
C ASN A 35 -8.95 12.42 4.47
N VAL A 36 -8.69 11.65 5.52
CA VAL A 36 -7.36 11.27 6.05
C VAL A 36 -6.66 10.23 5.16
N VAL A 37 -6.34 10.57 3.91
CA VAL A 37 -5.82 9.59 2.92
C VAL A 37 -4.43 9.94 2.40
N ALA A 38 -4.10 11.22 2.28
CA ALA A 38 -2.77 11.67 1.89
C ALA A 38 -1.95 12.09 3.11
N CYS A 39 -0.73 11.59 3.20
CA CYS A 39 0.23 12.09 4.19
C CYS A 39 0.57 13.55 3.85
N PRO A 40 0.46 14.52 4.79
CA PRO A 40 0.76 15.92 4.50
C PRO A 40 2.20 16.17 4.05
N SER A 41 3.12 15.24 4.38
CA SER A 41 4.52 15.29 3.95
C SER A 41 4.75 14.63 2.58
N ALA A 42 3.71 14.13 1.92
CA ALA A 42 3.84 13.46 0.64
C ALA A 42 3.95 14.44 -0.53
N LYS A 43 5.04 14.31 -1.30
CA LYS A 43 5.38 15.22 -2.40
C LYS A 43 4.80 14.74 -3.73
N LEU A 44 3.48 14.73 -3.88
CA LEU A 44 2.82 14.01 -4.97
C LEU A 44 2.28 14.93 -6.09
N GLU A 45 2.55 16.25 -6.05
CA GLU A 45 1.83 17.21 -6.90
C GLU A 45 2.08 17.03 -8.41
N LYS A 46 3.09 16.26 -8.81
CA LYS A 46 3.48 16.08 -10.22
C LYS A 46 3.53 14.62 -10.68
N VAL A 47 3.13 13.68 -9.83
CA VAL A 47 3.24 12.26 -10.18
C VAL A 47 2.01 11.71 -10.88
N PHE A 48 0.87 12.38 -10.75
CA PHE A 48 -0.40 11.94 -11.34
C PHE A 48 -0.68 12.67 -12.66
N PRO A 49 -0.96 11.94 -13.76
CA PRO A 49 -1.63 12.50 -14.91
C PRO A 49 -2.89 13.27 -14.51
N SER A 50 -3.21 14.37 -15.20
CA SER A 50 -4.39 15.20 -14.90
C SER A 50 -5.73 14.45 -15.04
N SER A 51 -5.73 13.31 -15.74
CA SER A 51 -6.89 12.44 -15.92
C SER A 51 -6.95 11.28 -14.91
N THR A 52 -6.02 11.19 -13.96
CA THR A 52 -6.00 10.09 -12.99
C THR A 52 -7.17 10.23 -12.01
N PRO A 53 -8.11 9.27 -12.00
CA PRO A 53 -9.26 9.34 -11.10
C PRO A 53 -8.81 9.20 -9.64
N ALA A 54 -9.43 10.00 -8.76
CA ALA A 54 -9.14 9.99 -7.33
C ALA A 54 -7.65 10.15 -6.98
N SER A 55 -6.84 10.85 -7.79
CA SER A 55 -5.39 11.04 -7.60
C SER A 55 -5.00 11.53 -6.19
N GLU A 56 -5.90 12.26 -5.52
CA GLU A 56 -5.72 12.74 -4.15
C GLU A 56 -5.87 11.66 -3.07
N ALA A 57 -6.40 10.48 -3.42
CA ALA A 57 -6.45 9.30 -2.56
C ALA A 57 -5.14 8.50 -2.59
N TYR A 58 -4.24 8.83 -3.53
CA TYR A 58 -2.98 8.13 -3.73
C TYR A 58 -1.89 8.82 -2.95
N GLY A 59 -0.99 7.98 -2.44
CA GLY A 59 0.24 8.41 -1.82
C GLY A 59 0.02 9.03 -0.44
N GLY A 60 0.71 8.45 0.52
CA GLY A 60 0.40 8.60 1.93
C GLY A 60 0.64 7.24 2.56
N TYR A 61 -0.28 6.31 2.29
CA TYR A 61 -0.18 4.93 2.73
C TYR A 61 -0.41 3.95 1.57
N GLY A 62 0.52 3.00 1.40
CA GLY A 62 0.41 1.90 0.46
C GLY A 62 -0.10 0.61 1.11
N GLN A 63 -0.83 -0.19 0.34
CA GLN A 63 -1.37 -1.49 0.77
C GLN A 63 -0.38 -2.62 0.46
N ASN A 64 -0.25 -3.61 1.36
CA ASN A 64 0.48 -4.85 1.11
C ASN A 64 -0.24 -5.73 0.07
N TYR A 65 -0.12 -5.35 -1.20
CA TYR A 65 -0.89 -5.93 -2.29
C TYR A 65 -0.43 -7.34 -2.67
N VAL A 66 0.84 -7.68 -2.45
CA VAL A 66 1.42 -8.97 -2.83
C VAL A 66 0.83 -10.11 -1.99
N TYR A 67 0.74 -9.91 -0.68
CA TYR A 67 0.47 -10.99 0.25
C TYR A 67 -0.93 -10.94 0.85
N LEU A 68 -1.58 -9.77 0.90
CA LEU A 68 -2.96 -9.64 1.37
C LEU A 68 -3.99 -9.54 0.23
N GLY A 69 -3.52 -9.47 -1.01
CA GLY A 69 -4.36 -9.35 -2.20
C GLY A 69 -4.96 -7.96 -2.33
N TYR A 70 -5.11 -7.49 -3.57
CA TYR A 70 -5.76 -6.20 -3.84
C TYR A 70 -6.16 -6.08 -5.33
N LEU A 71 -5.29 -6.46 -6.27
CA LEU A 71 -5.63 -6.57 -7.69
C LEU A 71 -6.29 -7.91 -7.98
N GLU A 72 -7.05 -8.02 -9.08
CA GLU A 72 -7.64 -9.29 -9.56
C GLU A 72 -6.59 -10.40 -9.78
N GLU A 73 -5.32 -10.02 -9.90
CA GLU A 73 -4.18 -10.92 -10.06
C GLU A 73 -3.80 -11.67 -8.77
N ALA A 74 -4.18 -11.15 -7.59
CA ALA A 74 -3.87 -11.74 -6.28
C ALA A 74 -5.12 -11.78 -5.39
N ASP A 75 -5.56 -12.98 -5.05
CA ASP A 75 -6.77 -13.20 -4.25
C ASP A 75 -6.71 -12.48 -2.89
N ARG A 76 -7.82 -11.83 -2.54
CA ARG A 76 -7.99 -11.19 -1.24
C ARG A 76 -7.88 -12.24 -0.13
N VAL A 77 -7.09 -11.95 0.88
CA VAL A 77 -6.86 -12.88 1.99
C VAL A 77 -7.81 -12.54 3.15
N LYS A 78 -8.59 -13.54 3.60
CA LYS A 78 -9.37 -13.41 4.84
C LYS A 78 -8.42 -13.30 6.03
N ILE A 79 -8.73 -12.41 6.98
CA ILE A 79 -7.91 -12.22 8.19
C ILE A 79 -7.63 -13.53 8.94
N ALA A 80 -8.59 -14.47 8.95
CA ALA A 80 -8.45 -15.78 9.56
C ALA A 80 -7.33 -16.66 8.95
N HIS A 81 -6.81 -16.31 7.77
CA HIS A 81 -5.70 -16.99 7.11
C HIS A 81 -4.34 -16.31 7.38
N VAL A 82 -4.31 -15.18 8.08
CA VAL A 82 -3.07 -14.51 8.49
C VAL A 82 -2.64 -15.08 9.84
N THR A 83 -1.61 -15.92 9.84
CA THR A 83 -1.16 -16.61 11.07
C THR A 83 -0.17 -15.78 11.89
N LYS A 84 0.26 -14.63 11.37
CA LYS A 84 1.22 -13.71 12.02
C LYS A 84 0.66 -12.29 12.17
N ALA A 85 -0.59 -12.13 12.62
CA ALA A 85 -1.29 -10.84 12.52
C ALA A 85 -0.53 -9.63 13.14
N THR A 86 0.20 -9.84 14.23
CA THR A 86 1.04 -8.82 14.91
C THR A 86 2.33 -8.47 14.15
N GLU A 87 2.69 -9.24 13.13
CA GLU A 87 3.93 -9.07 12.35
C GLU A 87 3.66 -9.01 10.84
N THR A 88 2.40 -9.07 10.39
CA THR A 88 2.04 -8.91 8.99
C THR A 88 1.53 -7.49 8.81
N CYS A 89 2.30 -6.69 8.08
CA CYS A 89 1.98 -5.33 7.71
C CYS A 89 0.79 -5.34 6.74
N MET A 90 -0.28 -4.65 7.10
CA MET A 90 -1.45 -4.49 6.25
C MET A 90 -1.24 -3.36 5.24
N ASN A 91 -0.78 -2.23 5.76
CA ASN A 91 -0.49 -1.01 5.01
C ASN A 91 0.53 -0.18 5.79
N GLY A 92 1.18 0.75 5.11
CA GLY A 92 2.14 1.65 5.74
C GLY A 92 2.50 2.77 4.79
N ASP A 93 3.49 3.59 5.11
CA ASP A 93 3.87 4.71 4.25
C ASP A 93 4.09 4.26 2.80
N GLY A 94 3.47 4.97 1.85
CA GLY A 94 3.68 4.74 0.42
C GLY A 94 5.03 5.30 -0.07
N LEU A 95 5.47 4.84 -1.24
CA LEU A 95 6.72 5.29 -1.87
C LEU A 95 6.76 6.80 -2.12
N ASP A 96 7.96 7.39 -2.01
CA ASP A 96 8.21 8.74 -2.50
C ASP A 96 8.41 8.74 -4.02
N PRO A 97 8.09 9.86 -4.71
CA PRO A 97 8.38 10.01 -6.13
C PRO A 97 9.84 9.73 -6.44
N ALA A 98 10.07 8.86 -7.41
CA ALA A 98 11.41 8.50 -7.87
C ALA A 98 11.39 8.11 -9.35
N PRO A 99 12.53 8.22 -10.05
CA PRO A 99 12.64 7.76 -11.44
C PRO A 99 12.21 6.29 -11.58
N GLY A 100 11.46 5.99 -12.65
CA GLY A 100 10.97 4.64 -12.94
C GLY A 100 9.67 4.25 -12.24
N LEU A 101 9.19 5.03 -11.26
CA LEU A 101 7.89 4.80 -10.66
C LEU A 101 6.76 5.43 -11.49
N ASN A 102 5.72 4.65 -11.69
CA ASN A 102 4.45 5.07 -12.23
C ASN A 102 3.49 5.48 -11.10
N TRP A 103 2.45 6.25 -11.45
CA TRP A 103 1.51 6.81 -10.47
C TRP A 103 0.78 5.75 -9.63
N TRP A 104 0.53 4.56 -10.19
CA TRP A 104 -0.09 3.46 -9.46
C TRP A 104 0.83 2.84 -8.42
N ASN A 105 2.16 3.00 -8.51
CA ASN A 105 3.07 2.44 -7.51
C ASN A 105 2.88 3.08 -6.13
N TYR A 106 2.36 4.31 -6.05
CA TYR A 106 2.31 5.08 -4.81
C TYR A 106 1.22 4.66 -3.82
N GLY A 107 0.28 3.81 -4.24
CA GLY A 107 -0.71 3.25 -3.30
C GLY A 107 -0.45 1.79 -2.93
N TYR A 108 0.75 1.29 -3.24
CA TYR A 108 1.17 -0.05 -2.87
C TYR A 108 2.35 -0.03 -1.91
N LEU A 109 2.39 -1.04 -1.08
CA LEU A 109 3.51 -1.41 -0.22
C LEU A 109 4.10 -2.70 -0.78
N TYR A 110 5.30 -2.57 -1.33
CA TYR A 110 6.07 -3.63 -1.95
C TYR A 110 6.95 -4.35 -0.92
N PRO A 111 6.93 -5.69 -0.88
CA PRO A 111 7.86 -6.48 -0.09
C PRO A 111 9.27 -6.41 -0.73
N PRO A 112 10.36 -6.49 0.05
CA PRO A 112 11.72 -6.26 -0.45
C PRO A 112 12.13 -7.10 -1.65
N SER A 113 11.62 -8.34 -1.78
CA SER A 113 11.92 -9.21 -2.91
C SER A 113 11.21 -8.86 -4.22
N ARG A 114 10.18 -8.01 -4.18
CA ARG A 114 9.34 -7.68 -5.34
C ARG A 114 9.35 -6.18 -5.64
N PRO A 115 10.32 -5.72 -6.44
CA PRO A 115 10.37 -4.31 -6.80
C PRO A 115 9.13 -3.88 -7.59
N PRO A 116 8.67 -2.62 -7.43
CA PRO A 116 7.65 -2.06 -8.29
C PRO A 116 8.06 -2.08 -9.76
N TRP A 117 7.10 -2.31 -10.64
CA TRP A 117 7.33 -2.24 -12.09
C TRP A 117 7.93 -0.89 -12.48
N GLY A 118 8.97 -0.93 -13.32
CA GLY A 118 9.78 0.24 -13.71
C GLY A 118 10.99 0.49 -12.80
N THR A 119 11.19 -0.33 -11.76
CA THR A 119 12.38 -0.28 -10.90
C THR A 119 13.03 -1.66 -10.76
N THR A 120 14.28 -1.69 -10.28
CA THR A 120 15.04 -2.94 -10.02
C THR A 120 15.13 -3.30 -8.54
N LYS A 121 14.65 -2.44 -7.65
CA LYS A 121 14.67 -2.64 -6.19
C LYS A 121 13.53 -1.86 -5.54
N VAL A 122 13.04 -2.35 -4.41
CA VAL A 122 12.13 -1.57 -3.56
C VAL A 122 12.91 -0.40 -2.97
N LEU A 123 12.37 0.81 -3.14
CA LEU A 123 12.96 2.01 -2.56
C LEU A 123 12.58 2.12 -1.07
N PRO A 124 13.44 2.72 -0.23
CA PRO A 124 13.15 2.87 1.20
C PRO A 124 11.86 3.67 1.49
N TYR A 125 11.02 3.14 2.38
CA TYR A 125 9.90 3.89 2.97
C TYR A 125 10.41 4.74 4.14
N VAL A 126 10.89 5.94 3.83
CA VAL A 126 11.59 6.82 4.79
C VAL A 126 11.00 8.23 4.86
N ARG A 127 9.75 8.39 4.42
CA ARG A 127 9.03 9.68 4.37
C ARG A 127 9.05 10.41 5.72
N HIS A 128 9.01 9.65 6.82
CA HIS A 128 8.97 10.17 8.18
C HIS A 128 10.31 10.03 8.93
N GLY A 129 11.43 10.00 8.22
CA GLY A 129 12.77 10.01 8.79
C GLY A 129 13.59 8.78 8.39
N LYS A 130 13.88 7.88 9.35
CA LYS A 130 14.64 6.65 9.08
C LYS A 130 13.75 5.43 8.79
N GLY A 131 12.45 5.62 8.82
CA GLY A 131 11.46 4.57 8.74
C GLY A 131 10.11 5.09 8.27
N GLY A 132 9.14 4.18 8.28
CA GLY A 132 7.76 4.48 7.96
C GLY A 132 6.82 4.14 9.10
N ASN A 133 5.60 4.67 9.03
CA ASN A 133 4.50 4.22 9.86
C ASN A 133 3.82 3.02 9.20
N TYR A 134 3.56 1.97 9.96
CA TYR A 134 2.95 0.74 9.51
C TYR A 134 1.77 0.39 10.40
N SER A 135 0.67 -0.03 9.79
CA SER A 135 -0.45 -0.68 10.47
C SER A 135 -0.41 -2.16 10.16
N TRP A 136 -0.60 -2.94 11.22
CA TRP A 136 -0.50 -4.39 11.19
C TRP A 136 -1.90 -5.02 11.12
N VAL A 137 -1.96 -6.30 10.75
CA VAL A 137 -3.24 -6.98 10.52
C VAL A 137 -4.10 -7.10 11.78
N ASP A 138 -3.51 -7.12 12.98
CA ASP A 138 -4.24 -7.07 14.25
C ASP A 138 -4.77 -5.67 14.62
N GLY A 139 -4.46 -4.65 13.81
CA GLY A 139 -4.92 -3.28 13.96
C GLY A 139 -4.01 -2.35 14.77
N HIS A 140 -2.88 -2.81 15.31
CA HIS A 140 -1.94 -1.89 15.94
C HIS A 140 -1.14 -1.09 14.89
N VAL A 141 -0.55 0.01 15.33
CA VAL A 141 0.27 0.90 14.49
C VAL A 141 1.62 1.10 15.15
N SER A 142 2.70 1.02 14.38
CA SER A 142 4.04 1.31 14.87
C SER A 142 4.90 2.00 13.81
N MET A 143 5.84 2.82 14.27
CA MET A 143 6.94 3.30 13.43
C MET A 143 8.05 2.24 13.43
N THR A 144 8.48 1.84 12.24
CA THR A 144 9.57 0.86 12.06
C THR A 144 10.58 1.39 11.06
N ILE A 145 11.87 1.24 11.35
CA ILE A 145 12.92 1.68 10.41
C ILE A 145 12.95 0.79 9.17
N TRP A 146 13.26 1.37 8.01
CA TRP A 146 13.26 0.63 6.75
C TRP A 146 14.19 -0.59 6.79
N ASN A 147 15.36 -0.46 7.43
CA ASN A 147 16.33 -1.55 7.54
C ASN A 147 15.78 -2.79 8.25
N VAL A 148 14.83 -2.65 9.18
CA VAL A 148 14.16 -3.80 9.80
C VAL A 148 13.23 -4.44 8.77
N MET A 149 12.35 -3.64 8.17
CA MET A 149 11.39 -4.12 7.18
C MET A 149 12.06 -4.77 5.96
N SER A 150 13.21 -4.24 5.52
CA SER A 150 13.93 -4.68 4.33
C SER A 150 14.79 -5.93 4.53
N ASN A 151 15.27 -6.17 5.75
CA ASN A 151 16.03 -7.37 6.07
C ASN A 151 15.12 -8.55 6.44
N GLY A 152 13.86 -8.25 6.76
CA GLY A 152 12.89 -9.24 7.21
C GLY A 152 13.25 -9.84 8.57
N ALA A 153 12.73 -11.03 8.85
CA ALA A 153 13.01 -11.78 10.07
C ALA A 153 12.96 -13.28 9.80
N ASN A 154 13.51 -14.09 10.73
CA ASN A 154 13.48 -15.55 10.65
C ASN A 154 14.01 -16.12 9.32
N GLY A 155 15.02 -15.47 8.73
CA GLY A 155 15.63 -15.88 7.45
C GLY A 155 14.75 -15.63 6.23
N LYS A 156 13.66 -14.86 6.35
CA LYS A 156 12.75 -14.50 5.26
C LYS A 156 12.77 -13.00 5.02
N ILE A 157 13.23 -12.57 3.85
CA ILE A 157 13.34 -11.14 3.50
C ILE A 157 11.97 -10.42 3.49
N ASP A 158 10.90 -11.14 3.15
CA ASP A 158 9.54 -10.59 3.09
C ASP A 158 8.71 -10.88 4.36
N TRP A 159 9.35 -11.27 5.47
CA TRP A 159 8.66 -11.74 6.69
C TRP A 159 7.50 -10.84 7.15
N PHE A 160 7.72 -9.53 7.14
CA PHE A 160 6.73 -8.55 7.59
C PHE A 160 5.57 -8.34 6.63
N TYR A 161 5.63 -8.91 5.44
CA TYR A 161 4.62 -8.79 4.40
C TYR A 161 3.85 -10.10 4.24
N MET A 162 4.52 -11.23 4.43
CA MET A 162 3.93 -12.57 4.35
C MET A 162 2.79 -12.76 5.36
N THR A 163 1.73 -13.47 4.94
CA THR A 163 0.57 -13.78 5.79
C THR A 163 0.86 -14.93 6.74
N THR A 164 1.74 -15.86 6.33
CA THR A 164 2.16 -17.02 7.13
C THR A 164 3.67 -17.23 7.04
N PRO A 165 4.31 -17.87 8.04
CA PRO A 165 5.75 -18.14 8.02
C PRO A 165 6.20 -19.01 6.83
N ASP A 166 5.30 -19.88 6.36
CA ASP A 166 5.59 -20.90 5.34
C ASP A 166 5.29 -20.44 3.91
N GLN A 167 4.80 -19.22 3.74
CA GLN A 167 4.46 -18.69 2.42
C GLN A 167 5.73 -18.66 1.55
N ARG A 168 5.78 -19.54 0.56
CA ARG A 168 6.93 -19.62 -0.35
C ARG A 168 6.88 -18.42 -1.31
N PRO A 169 8.03 -17.86 -1.72
CA PRO A 169 8.04 -16.91 -2.82
C PRO A 169 7.44 -17.61 -4.04
N LEU A 170 6.32 -17.09 -4.56
CA LEU A 170 5.83 -17.51 -5.86
C LEU A 170 6.83 -16.98 -6.89
N TYR A 171 7.43 -17.92 -7.62
CA TYR A 171 8.42 -17.68 -8.68
C TYR A 171 7.89 -16.75 -9.76
#